data_AF-A0A7S4F492-F1
#
_entry.id   AF-A0A7S4F492-F1
#
_cell.length_a   1.000
_cell.length_b   1.000
_cell.length_c   1.000
_cell.angle_alpha   90.00
_cell.angle_beta   90.00
_cell.angle_gamma   90.00
#
_symmetry.space_group_name_H-M   'P 1'
#
loop_
_entity.id
_entity.type
_entity.pdbx_description
1 polymer ?
#
loop_
_entity_poly.entity_id
_entity_poly.type
_entity_poly.pdbx_seq_one_letter_code
_entity_poly.pdbx_strand_id
1 'polypeptide(L)'
;GGEKAEASLQDLRENHTDTTVNFTLKFTEEALAELEKKGLHKALKLSSSIATSNMTLFDDQMRICKFETAESLLRAFYSIRLSFYEKRKLSLSDKLSAEWSKLDNKVRFVLAVVSGELKISNRKKAELVEQLRRDGYAPFEPTTKKSSAEREEDEVDEESPKEASARSYDYLLGMPLWSLTFERVEQLRSELAGKEAELQALLRTTPKQL
;
A
#
# COMPACT_ATOMS: atom_id res chain seq x y z
N GLY A 1 38.69 -37.28 19.02
CA GLY A 1 38.35 -38.65 19.43
C GLY A 1 37.04 -39.03 18.81
N GLY A 2 37.07 -39.77 17.70
CA GLY A 2 35.92 -40.01 16.83
C GLY A 2 35.89 -41.41 16.24
N GLU A 3 36.16 -42.44 17.03
CA GLU A 3 36.47 -43.79 16.52
C GLU A 3 35.52 -44.92 16.97
N LYS A 4 34.27 -44.63 17.39
CA LYS A 4 33.34 -45.70 17.82
C LYS A 4 31.96 -45.75 17.13
N ALA A 5 31.66 -44.87 16.18
CA ALA A 5 30.36 -44.87 15.49
C ALA A 5 30.37 -45.55 14.11
N GLU A 6 31.54 -45.78 13.50
CA GLU A 6 31.65 -46.32 12.14
C GLU A 6 31.47 -47.85 12.06
N ALA A 7 31.50 -48.59 13.17
CA ALA A 7 31.48 -50.06 13.15
C ALA A 7 30.08 -50.71 13.08
N SER A 8 28.98 -49.91 13.09
CA SER A 8 27.61 -50.43 13.21
C SER A 8 26.75 -50.38 11.94
N LEU A 9 27.08 -49.51 10.98
CA LEU A 9 26.30 -49.29 9.75
C LEU A 9 26.87 -50.13 8.61
N GLN A 10 26.03 -50.97 7.98
CA GLN A 10 26.43 -51.87 6.91
C GLN A 10 26.26 -51.27 5.50
N ASP A 11 25.20 -50.51 5.27
CA ASP A 11 24.87 -49.94 3.96
C ASP A 11 24.11 -48.62 4.15
N LEU A 12 24.31 -47.67 3.24
CA LEU A 12 23.62 -46.39 3.21
C LEU A 12 23.23 -46.10 1.76
N ARG A 13 21.94 -45.83 1.52
CA ARG A 13 21.43 -45.40 0.21
C ARG A 13 20.72 -44.07 0.34
N GLU A 14 21.01 -43.18 -0.62
CA GLU A 14 20.44 -41.85 -0.71
C GLU A 14 19.35 -41.85 -1.79
N ASN A 15 18.11 -41.58 -1.41
CA ASN A 15 16.96 -41.53 -2.31
C ASN A 15 16.32 -40.13 -2.29
N HIS A 16 17.17 -39.09 -2.32
CA HIS A 16 16.76 -37.70 -2.15
C HIS A 16 16.06 -37.15 -3.39
N THR A 17 15.30 -36.07 -3.20
CA THR A 17 14.92 -35.13 -4.26
C THR A 17 15.42 -33.74 -3.91
N ASP A 18 15.19 -32.75 -4.76
CA ASP A 18 15.59 -31.36 -4.49
C ASP A 18 14.92 -30.74 -3.25
N THR A 19 13.83 -31.35 -2.74
CA THR A 19 13.06 -30.81 -1.61
C THR A 19 12.81 -31.83 -0.49
N THR A 20 13.27 -33.06 -0.65
CA THR A 20 13.05 -34.13 0.34
C THR A 20 14.31 -34.89 0.65
N VAL A 21 14.51 -35.17 1.93
CA VAL A 21 15.63 -35.96 2.45
C VAL A 21 15.13 -37.36 2.78
N ASN A 22 15.74 -38.38 2.18
CA ASN A 22 15.41 -39.79 2.38
C ASN A 22 16.68 -40.65 2.35
N PHE A 23 17.03 -41.23 3.49
CA PHE A 23 18.12 -42.19 3.65
C PHE A 23 17.56 -43.57 3.97
N THR A 24 18.07 -44.61 3.30
CA THR A 24 17.87 -46.00 3.70
C THR A 24 19.17 -46.50 4.32
N LEU A 25 19.12 -46.84 5.61
CA LEU A 25 20.26 -47.32 6.39
C LEU A 25 20.08 -48.81 6.69
N LYS A 26 21.14 -49.62 6.54
CA LYS A 26 21.15 -51.01 6.99
C LYS A 26 22.16 -51.18 8.11
N PHE A 27 21.77 -51.90 9.15
CA PHE A 27 22.58 -52.20 10.33
C PHE A 27 22.59 -53.70 10.58
N THR A 28 23.54 -54.20 11.38
CA THR A 28 23.41 -55.54 11.99
C THR A 28 22.25 -55.54 12.99
N GLU A 29 21.63 -56.70 13.22
CA GLU A 29 20.53 -56.85 14.19
C GLU A 29 20.97 -56.40 15.60
N GLU A 30 22.18 -56.78 16.01
CA GLU A 30 22.77 -56.38 17.29
C GLU A 30 22.95 -54.86 17.41
N ALA A 31 23.48 -54.21 16.36
CA ALA A 31 23.69 -52.76 16.36
C ALA A 31 22.38 -51.97 16.32
N LEU A 32 21.39 -52.45 15.57
CA LEU A 32 20.07 -51.84 15.53
C LEU A 32 19.40 -51.91 16.91
N ALA A 33 19.43 -53.09 17.55
CA ALA A 33 18.88 -53.27 18.89
C ALA A 33 19.56 -52.35 19.93
N GLU A 34 20.87 -52.08 19.80
CA GLU A 34 21.57 -51.12 20.65
C GLU A 34 21.17 -49.65 20.37
N LEU A 35 20.96 -49.29 19.11
CA LEU A 35 20.51 -47.95 18.71
C LEU A 35 19.08 -47.68 19.17
N GLU A 36 18.19 -48.67 19.07
CA GLU A 36 16.82 -48.60 19.56
C GLU A 36 16.77 -48.40 21.08
N LYS A 37 17.60 -49.13 21.84
CA LYS A 37 17.75 -48.92 23.29
C LYS A 37 18.17 -47.50 23.65
N LYS A 38 18.99 -46.84 22.82
CA LYS A 38 19.43 -45.44 22.99
C LYS A 38 18.40 -44.41 22.48
N GLY A 39 17.40 -44.86 21.72
CA GLY A 39 16.45 -44.03 20.99
C GLY A 39 17.02 -43.56 19.64
N LEU A 40 16.39 -44.01 18.53
CA LEU A 40 16.88 -43.78 17.16
C LEU A 40 17.09 -42.30 16.83
N HIS A 41 16.17 -41.41 17.22
CA HIS A 41 16.28 -39.98 16.96
C HIS A 41 17.53 -39.35 17.59
N LYS A 42 17.87 -39.75 18.81
CA LYS A 42 19.06 -39.25 19.52
C LYS A 42 20.33 -39.88 18.94
N ALA A 43 20.29 -41.18 18.67
CA ALA A 43 21.45 -41.93 18.17
C ALA A 43 21.85 -41.49 16.76
N LEU A 44 20.87 -41.21 15.89
CA LEU A 44 21.06 -40.71 14.53
C LEU A 44 21.12 -39.18 14.44
N LYS A 45 21.13 -38.47 15.59
CA LYS A 45 21.19 -37.00 15.67
C LYS A 45 20.09 -36.28 14.87
N LEU A 46 18.90 -36.88 14.82
CA LEU A 46 17.71 -36.34 14.13
C LEU A 46 16.91 -35.36 15.00
N SER A 47 17.45 -34.93 16.13
CA SER A 47 16.78 -33.99 17.03
C SER A 47 17.76 -32.94 17.51
N SER A 48 17.34 -31.69 17.42
CA SER A 48 18.01 -30.53 18.00
C SER A 48 16.98 -29.68 18.74
N SER A 49 17.46 -28.84 19.65
CA SER A 49 16.62 -27.86 20.35
C SER A 49 16.95 -26.47 19.83
N ILE A 50 15.91 -25.68 19.56
CA ILE A 50 16.04 -24.27 19.22
C ILE A 50 15.46 -23.47 20.39
N ALA A 51 16.29 -22.67 21.04
CA ALA A 51 15.86 -21.81 22.12
C ALA A 51 15.13 -20.57 21.58
N THR A 52 13.95 -20.28 22.10
CA THR A 52 13.11 -19.13 21.72
C THR A 52 13.06 -18.03 22.79
N SER A 53 13.98 -18.08 23.76
CA SER A 53 13.99 -17.19 24.94
C SER A 53 14.46 -15.76 24.65
N ASN A 54 15.05 -15.51 23.48
CA ASN A 54 15.57 -14.20 23.10
C ASN A 54 14.78 -13.59 21.94
N MET A 55 13.66 -12.93 22.24
CA MET A 55 12.90 -12.13 21.29
C MET A 55 13.07 -10.64 21.62
N THR A 56 14.24 -10.10 21.30
CA THR A 56 14.57 -8.68 21.51
C THR A 56 14.41 -7.91 20.20
N LEU A 57 13.50 -6.94 20.17
CA LEU A 57 13.08 -6.19 18.98
C LEU A 57 12.94 -4.70 19.31
N PHE A 58 12.84 -3.85 18.29
CA PHE A 58 12.46 -2.45 18.46
C PHE A 58 10.94 -2.32 18.55
N ASP A 59 10.46 -1.48 19.46
CA ASP A 59 9.06 -1.08 19.51
C ASP A 59 8.74 0.05 18.51
N ASP A 60 7.49 0.52 18.51
CA ASP A 60 7.01 1.63 17.66
C ASP A 60 7.69 2.98 17.95
N GLN A 61 8.40 3.08 19.08
CA GLN A 61 9.15 4.25 19.52
C GLN A 61 10.66 4.05 19.32
N MET A 62 11.08 3.03 18.57
CA MET A 62 12.48 2.68 18.30
C MET A 62 13.29 2.34 19.56
N ARG A 63 12.62 1.86 20.62
CA ARG A 63 13.28 1.40 21.86
C ARG A 63 13.46 -0.11 21.82
N ILE A 64 14.56 -0.58 22.39
CA ILE A 64 14.83 -2.02 22.50
C ILE A 64 13.91 -2.61 23.58
N CYS A 65 13.11 -3.61 23.20
CA CYS A 65 12.18 -4.30 24.08
C CYS A 65 12.36 -5.82 23.93
N LYS A 66 12.29 -6.53 25.06
CA LYS A 66 12.27 -7.99 25.08
C LYS A 66 10.83 -8.47 25.22
N PHE A 67 10.42 -9.36 24.31
CA PHE A 67 9.14 -10.05 24.35
C PHE A 67 9.32 -11.44 24.94
N GLU A 68 8.51 -11.82 25.92
CA GLU A 68 8.59 -13.14 26.57
C GLU A 68 7.89 -14.23 25.74
N THR A 69 6.87 -13.84 24.97
CA THR A 69 6.11 -14.77 24.11
C THR A 69 5.82 -14.14 22.74
N ALA A 70 5.70 -14.98 21.71
CA ALA A 70 5.27 -14.53 20.38
C ALA A 70 3.87 -13.86 20.41
N GLU A 71 3.01 -14.25 21.35
CA GLU A 71 1.69 -13.64 21.55
C GLU A 71 1.79 -12.19 22.03
N SER A 72 2.72 -11.89 22.95
CA SER A 72 2.94 -10.51 23.41
C SER A 72 3.38 -9.58 22.27
N LEU A 73 4.24 -10.08 21.38
CA LEU A 73 4.64 -9.38 20.17
C LEU A 73 3.45 -9.16 19.22
N LEU A 74 2.62 -10.19 19.01
CA LEU A 74 1.45 -10.10 18.15
C LEU A 74 0.42 -9.07 18.67
N ARG A 75 0.21 -8.99 19.99
CA ARG A 75 -0.68 -8.00 20.62
C ARG A 75 -0.18 -6.57 20.46
N ALA A 76 1.13 -6.35 20.60
CA ALA A 76 1.76 -5.06 20.33
C ALA A 76 1.57 -4.65 18.86
N PHE A 77 1.88 -5.58 17.94
CA PHE A 77 1.69 -5.37 16.51
C PHE A 77 0.23 -5.07 16.13
N TYR A 78 -0.73 -5.80 16.70
CA TYR A 78 -2.15 -5.63 16.40
C TYR A 78 -2.63 -4.19 16.60
N SER A 79 -2.26 -3.58 17.72
CA SER A 79 -2.69 -2.22 18.09
C SER A 79 -2.12 -1.18 17.12
N ILE A 80 -0.83 -1.30 16.79
CA ILE A 80 -0.17 -0.45 15.78
C ILE A 80 -0.88 -0.63 14.45
N ARG A 81 -1.07 -1.88 14.02
CA ARG A 81 -1.64 -2.17 12.70
C ARG A 81 -3.06 -1.63 12.56
N LEU A 82 -3.89 -1.72 13.59
CA LEU A 82 -5.25 -1.18 13.58
C LEU A 82 -5.25 0.36 13.40
N SER A 83 -4.37 1.08 14.10
CA SER A 83 -4.24 2.54 13.92
C SER A 83 -3.79 2.91 12.50
N PHE A 84 -2.99 2.06 11.85
CA PHE A 84 -2.58 2.27 10.46
C PHE A 84 -3.71 1.98 9.47
N TYR A 85 -4.64 1.07 9.78
CA TYR A 85 -5.85 0.90 8.97
C TYR A 85 -6.76 2.14 9.03
N GLU A 86 -6.85 2.80 10.18
CA GLU A 86 -7.55 4.09 10.32
C GLU A 86 -6.90 5.18 9.48
N LYS A 87 -5.57 5.36 9.61
CA LYS A 87 -4.81 6.31 8.79
C LYS A 87 -4.95 6.03 7.30
N ARG A 88 -4.94 4.76 6.90
CA ARG A 88 -5.14 4.33 5.51
C ARG A 88 -6.55 4.69 5.04
N LYS A 89 -7.59 4.41 5.84
CA LYS A 89 -8.97 4.75 5.51
C LYS A 89 -9.11 6.24 5.26
N LEU A 90 -8.60 7.07 6.18
CA LEU A 90 -8.62 8.52 6.05
C LEU A 90 -7.95 8.98 4.75
N SER A 91 -6.72 8.50 4.50
CA SER A 91 -5.98 8.86 3.27
C SER A 91 -6.71 8.45 1.99
N LEU A 92 -7.36 7.28 1.97
CA LEU A 92 -8.16 6.82 0.84
C LEU A 92 -9.43 7.67 0.67
N SER A 93 -10.11 8.01 1.77
CA SER A 93 -11.28 8.89 1.76
C SER A 93 -10.94 10.28 1.26
N ASP A 94 -9.81 10.85 1.68
CA ASP A 94 -9.34 12.17 1.23
C ASP A 94 -9.04 12.16 -0.28
N LYS A 95 -8.36 11.12 -0.76
CA LYS A 95 -8.07 10.94 -2.20
C LYS A 95 -9.35 10.83 -3.02
N LEU A 96 -10.27 9.96 -2.63
CA LEU A 96 -11.54 9.78 -3.33
C LEU A 96 -12.39 11.05 -3.29
N SER A 97 -12.40 11.76 -2.16
CA SER A 97 -13.13 13.03 -2.03
C SER A 97 -12.54 14.12 -2.94
N ALA A 98 -11.21 14.18 -3.07
CA ALA A 98 -10.54 15.10 -3.98
C ALA A 98 -10.82 14.75 -5.46
N GLU A 99 -10.79 13.47 -5.82
CA GLU A 99 -11.16 12.99 -7.16
C GLU A 99 -12.63 13.30 -7.49
N TRP A 100 -13.53 13.02 -6.55
CA TRP A 100 -14.96 13.32 -6.66
C TRP A 100 -15.20 14.82 -6.84
N SER A 101 -14.59 15.67 -5.99
CA SER A 101 -14.72 17.13 -6.08
C SER A 101 -14.20 17.67 -7.41
N LYS A 102 -13.12 17.09 -7.94
CA LYS A 102 -12.60 17.47 -9.26
C LYS A 102 -13.56 17.10 -10.39
N LEU A 103 -14.20 15.93 -10.32
CA LEU A 103 -15.22 15.52 -11.29
C LEU A 103 -16.50 16.37 -11.15
N ASP A 104 -16.93 16.69 -9.94
CA ASP A 104 -18.09 17.54 -9.67
C ASP A 104 -17.89 18.91 -10.31
N ASN A 105 -16.74 19.54 -10.07
CA ASN A 105 -16.38 20.81 -10.71
C ASN A 105 -16.37 20.70 -12.24
N LYS A 106 -15.86 19.60 -12.82
CA LYS A 106 -15.89 19.42 -14.28
C LYS A 106 -17.31 19.32 -14.81
N VAL A 107 -18.17 18.53 -14.17
CA VAL A 107 -19.57 18.38 -14.56
C VAL A 107 -20.29 19.73 -14.47
N ARG A 108 -20.16 20.43 -13.33
CA ARG A 108 -20.75 21.76 -13.11
C ARG A 108 -20.26 22.77 -14.14
N PHE A 109 -18.96 22.80 -14.42
CA PHE A 109 -18.35 23.70 -15.38
C PHE A 109 -18.90 23.46 -16.78
N VAL A 110 -18.90 22.22 -17.26
CA VAL A 110 -19.40 21.91 -18.60
C VAL A 110 -20.89 22.25 -18.73
N LEU A 111 -21.70 21.91 -17.72
CA LEU A 111 -23.13 22.24 -17.72
C LEU A 111 -23.38 23.75 -17.73
N ALA A 112 -22.62 24.53 -16.96
CA ALA A 112 -22.71 25.99 -16.95
C ALA A 112 -22.31 26.59 -18.31
N VAL A 113 -21.33 26.01 -19.01
CA VAL A 113 -20.91 26.47 -20.34
C VAL A 113 -21.95 26.14 -21.40
N VAL A 114 -22.48 24.91 -21.39
CA VAL A 114 -23.48 24.45 -22.36
C VAL A 114 -24.82 25.18 -22.19
N SER A 115 -25.23 25.47 -20.95
CA SER A 115 -26.44 26.26 -20.65
C SER A 115 -26.28 27.76 -20.95
N GLY A 116 -25.05 28.24 -21.13
CA GLY A 116 -24.74 29.65 -21.36
C GLY A 116 -24.60 30.49 -20.08
N GLU A 117 -24.74 29.90 -18.89
CA GLU A 117 -24.50 30.56 -17.61
C GLU A 117 -23.04 31.01 -17.46
N LEU A 118 -22.09 30.23 -18.00
CA LEU A 118 -20.67 30.53 -18.01
C LEU A 118 -20.15 30.72 -19.44
N LYS A 119 -19.94 31.97 -19.83
CA LYS A 119 -19.36 32.31 -21.14
C LYS A 119 -17.83 32.37 -21.05
N ILE A 120 -17.15 31.49 -21.79
CA ILE A 120 -15.67 31.44 -21.89
C ILE A 120 -15.14 32.25 -23.08
N SER A 121 -15.91 32.34 -24.16
CA SER A 121 -15.46 32.92 -25.43
C SER A 121 -15.12 34.40 -25.32
N ASN A 122 -13.95 34.77 -25.85
CA ASN A 122 -13.42 36.14 -25.89
C ASN A 122 -13.31 36.84 -24.52
N ARG A 123 -12.92 36.09 -23.47
CA ARG A 123 -12.69 36.63 -22.12
C ARG A 123 -11.26 36.47 -21.65
N LYS A 124 -10.80 37.38 -20.80
CA LYS A 124 -9.48 37.31 -20.17
C LYS A 124 -9.44 36.16 -19.16
N LYS A 125 -8.37 35.36 -19.17
CA LYS A 125 -8.16 34.24 -18.24
C LYS A 125 -8.31 34.66 -16.77
N ALA A 126 -7.74 35.81 -16.39
CA ALA A 126 -7.83 36.33 -15.03
C ALA A 126 -9.28 36.58 -14.56
N GLU A 127 -10.16 37.06 -15.44
CA GLU A 127 -11.57 37.29 -15.11
C GLU A 127 -12.35 35.97 -14.97
N LEU A 128 -11.99 34.96 -15.76
CA LEU A 128 -12.58 33.62 -15.67
C LEU A 128 -12.19 32.95 -14.34
N VAL A 129 -10.92 33.03 -13.95
CA VAL A 129 -10.44 32.51 -12.66
C VAL A 129 -11.19 33.16 -11.49
N GLU A 130 -11.38 34.48 -11.53
CA GLU A 130 -12.11 35.20 -10.47
C GLU A 130 -13.60 34.82 -10.44
N GLN A 131 -14.22 34.60 -11.60
CA GLN A 131 -15.59 34.08 -11.66
C GLN A 131 -15.68 32.66 -11.09
N LEU A 132 -14.78 31.74 -11.48
CA LEU A 132 -14.77 30.37 -10.97
C LEU A 132 -14.59 30.34 -9.44
N ARG A 133 -13.75 31.22 -8.90
CA ARG A 133 -13.62 31.38 -7.45
C ARG A 133 -14.92 31.86 -6.81
N ARG A 134 -15.58 32.87 -7.40
CA ARG A 134 -16.87 33.41 -6.91
C ARG A 134 -17.99 32.36 -6.96
N ASP A 135 -18.01 31.54 -8.00
CA ASP A 135 -19.02 30.50 -8.22
C ASP A 135 -18.73 29.20 -7.42
N GLY A 136 -17.68 29.23 -6.57
CA GLY A 136 -17.37 28.16 -5.62
C GLY A 136 -16.70 26.93 -6.24
N TYR A 137 -16.01 27.07 -7.37
CA TYR A 137 -15.21 25.98 -7.93
C TYR A 137 -13.95 25.78 -7.07
N ALA A 138 -13.74 24.53 -6.63
CA ALA A 138 -12.56 24.17 -5.86
C ALA A 138 -11.27 24.30 -6.71
N PRO A 139 -10.21 24.93 -6.18
CA PRO A 139 -8.91 24.98 -6.83
C PRO A 139 -8.19 23.63 -6.70
N PHE A 140 -7.47 23.21 -7.74
CA PHE A 140 -6.59 22.05 -7.69
C PHE A 140 -5.22 22.45 -8.24
N GLU A 141 -4.16 22.21 -7.46
CA GLU A 141 -2.81 22.46 -7.94
C GLU A 141 -2.55 21.65 -9.23
N PRO A 142 -1.91 22.25 -10.24
CA PRO A 142 -1.48 21.50 -11.41
C PRO A 142 -0.57 20.38 -10.91
N THR A 143 -0.78 19.17 -11.42
CA THR A 143 0.15 18.06 -11.19
C THR A 143 1.46 18.45 -11.87
N THR A 144 2.36 19.12 -11.14
CA THR A 144 3.75 19.16 -11.52
C THR A 144 4.14 17.70 -11.67
N LYS A 145 4.57 17.32 -12.87
CA LYS A 145 5.11 15.98 -13.11
C LYS A 145 6.18 15.81 -12.04
N LYS A 146 5.94 14.95 -11.04
CA LYS A 146 6.97 14.41 -10.17
C LYS A 146 7.89 13.57 -11.06
N SER A 147 8.79 14.22 -11.78
CA SER A 147 10.10 13.65 -12.06
C SER A 147 10.84 13.63 -10.72
N SER A 148 11.26 12.42 -10.35
CA SER A 148 12.37 12.09 -9.46
C SER A 148 12.43 12.70 -8.06
N ALA A 149 12.45 11.79 -7.09
CA ALA A 149 13.08 12.01 -5.81
C ALA A 149 14.56 12.34 -6.03
N GLU A 150 14.89 13.62 -6.05
CA GLU A 150 16.20 14.23 -5.77
C GLU A 150 15.93 15.74 -5.79
N ARG A 151 15.69 16.31 -4.60
CA ARG A 151 15.70 17.77 -4.43
C ARG A 151 17.15 18.16 -4.14
N GLU A 152 17.90 18.42 -5.21
CA GLU A 152 18.92 19.45 -5.17
C GLU A 152 18.20 20.81 -4.99
N GLU A 153 18.75 21.65 -4.13
CA GLU A 153 18.34 23.01 -3.90
C GLU A 153 18.75 23.86 -5.11
N ASP A 154 17.77 24.48 -5.79
CA ASP A 154 17.82 25.53 -6.84
C ASP A 154 16.83 25.14 -7.95
N GLU A 155 15.77 25.85 -8.33
CA GLU A 155 15.47 27.27 -8.30
C GLU A 155 14.08 27.51 -7.68
N VAL A 156 13.98 28.48 -6.77
CA VAL A 156 12.69 29.02 -6.34
C VAL A 156 12.24 29.97 -7.44
N ASP A 157 11.45 29.47 -8.40
CA ASP A 157 10.70 30.34 -9.31
C ASP A 157 9.76 31.19 -8.44
N GLU A 158 10.07 32.48 -8.28
CA GLU A 158 9.22 33.48 -7.64
C GLU A 158 7.96 33.72 -8.53
N GLU A 159 7.11 32.71 -8.69
CA GLU A 159 5.79 32.91 -9.27
C GLU A 159 4.97 33.77 -8.32
N SER A 160 4.55 34.94 -8.81
CA SER A 160 3.68 35.82 -8.02
C SER A 160 2.42 35.06 -7.56
N PRO A 161 1.88 35.32 -6.35
CA PRO A 161 0.74 34.59 -5.81
C PRO A 161 -0.53 34.65 -6.70
N LYS A 162 -0.59 35.61 -7.63
CA LYS A 162 -1.66 35.73 -8.63
C LYS A 162 -1.55 34.69 -9.75
N GLU A 163 -0.34 34.29 -10.15
CA GLU A 163 -0.12 33.31 -11.22
C GLU A 163 -0.32 31.88 -10.74
N ALA A 164 0.17 31.55 -9.54
CA ALA A 164 -0.10 30.26 -8.89
C ALA A 164 -1.61 30.02 -8.72
N SER A 165 -2.36 31.06 -8.32
CA SER A 165 -3.83 31.02 -8.23
C SER A 165 -4.54 30.90 -9.58
N ALA A 166 -3.92 31.29 -10.69
CA ALA A 166 -4.51 31.15 -12.01
C ALA A 166 -4.34 29.73 -12.57
N ARG A 167 -3.23 29.05 -12.22
CA ARG A 167 -2.97 27.66 -12.61
C ARG A 167 -3.85 26.64 -11.89
N SER A 168 -4.41 26.99 -10.72
CA SER A 168 -5.25 26.08 -9.95
C SER A 168 -6.60 25.72 -10.61
N TYR A 169 -6.98 26.41 -11.68
CA TYR A 169 -8.21 26.16 -12.45
C TYR A 169 -7.93 25.60 -13.86
N ASP A 170 -6.66 25.31 -14.19
CA ASP A 170 -6.29 24.83 -15.53
C ASP A 170 -6.93 23.47 -15.85
N TYR A 171 -7.28 22.67 -14.84
CA TYR A 171 -7.99 21.41 -15.04
C TYR A 171 -9.42 21.56 -15.60
N LEU A 172 -10.00 22.77 -15.53
CA LEU A 172 -11.28 23.15 -16.15
C LEU A 172 -11.04 23.91 -17.46
N LEU A 173 -10.24 24.98 -17.40
CA LEU A 173 -10.02 25.88 -18.53
C LEU A 173 -9.21 25.24 -19.67
N GLY A 174 -8.41 24.23 -19.37
CA GLY A 174 -7.66 23.44 -20.35
C GLY A 174 -8.44 22.27 -20.96
N MET A 175 -9.74 22.11 -20.63
CA MET A 175 -10.56 21.05 -21.22
C MET A 175 -10.76 21.30 -22.73
N PRO A 176 -10.63 20.27 -23.58
CA PRO A 176 -10.80 20.42 -25.03
C PRO A 176 -12.27 20.68 -25.38
N LEU A 177 -12.54 21.34 -26.52
CA LEU A 177 -13.90 21.77 -26.89
C LEU A 177 -14.90 20.60 -27.02
N TRP A 178 -14.43 19.43 -27.47
CA TRP A 178 -15.25 18.21 -27.54
C TRP A 178 -15.73 17.72 -26.15
N SER A 179 -15.16 18.22 -25.05
CA SER A 179 -15.65 17.92 -23.72
C SER A 179 -17.05 18.47 -23.43
N LEU A 180 -17.51 19.41 -24.25
CA LEU A 180 -18.84 20.00 -24.19
C LEU A 180 -19.92 19.19 -24.93
N THR A 181 -19.57 18.06 -25.57
CA THR A 181 -20.58 17.23 -26.24
C THR A 181 -21.47 16.50 -25.24
N PHE A 182 -22.69 16.16 -25.68
CA PHE A 182 -23.66 15.46 -24.84
C PHE A 182 -23.13 14.13 -24.30
N GLU A 183 -22.47 13.33 -25.15
CA GLU A 183 -21.91 12.03 -24.77
C GLU A 183 -20.84 12.18 -23.70
N ARG A 184 -20.00 13.22 -23.81
CA ARG A 184 -18.94 13.45 -22.84
C ARG A 184 -19.46 13.97 -21.50
N VAL A 185 -20.52 14.79 -21.51
CA VAL A 185 -21.22 15.20 -20.28
C VAL A 185 -21.81 14.01 -19.55
N GLU A 186 -22.51 13.12 -20.25
CA GLU A 186 -23.07 11.91 -19.65
C GLU A 186 -21.98 10.97 -19.14
N GLN A 187 -20.85 10.86 -19.85
CA GLN A 187 -19.70 10.11 -19.36
C GLN A 187 -19.12 10.70 -18.07
N LEU A 188 -18.93 12.02 -17.98
CA LEU A 188 -18.44 12.68 -16.76
C LEU A 188 -19.41 12.51 -15.57
N ARG A 189 -20.72 12.53 -15.83
CA ARG A 189 -21.75 12.25 -14.82
C ARG A 189 -21.70 10.81 -14.32
N SER A 190 -21.51 9.85 -15.23
CA SER A 190 -21.33 8.44 -14.89
C SER A 190 -20.05 8.22 -14.07
N GLU A 191 -18.93 8.85 -14.47
CA GLU A 191 -17.67 8.84 -13.71
C GLU A 191 -17.85 9.42 -12.30
N LEU A 192 -18.58 10.54 -12.17
CA LEU A 192 -18.89 11.17 -10.88
C LEU A 192 -19.72 10.25 -9.97
N ALA A 193 -20.79 9.65 -10.50
CA ALA A 193 -21.65 8.72 -9.75
C ALA A 193 -20.88 7.46 -9.32
N GLY A 194 -20.00 6.95 -10.18
CA GLY A 194 -19.10 5.84 -9.84
C GLY A 194 -18.17 6.18 -8.68
N LYS A 195 -17.57 7.38 -8.70
CA LYS A 195 -16.69 7.86 -7.62
C LYS A 195 -17.43 8.12 -6.33
N GLU A 196 -18.66 8.62 -6.39
CA GLU A 196 -19.53 8.78 -5.23
C GLU A 196 -19.84 7.43 -4.59
N ALA A 197 -20.21 6.42 -5.39
CA ALA A 197 -20.47 5.07 -4.91
C ALA A 197 -19.23 4.44 -4.25
N GLU A 198 -18.05 4.62 -4.85
CA GLU A 198 -16.76 4.16 -4.31
C GLU A 198 -16.47 4.81 -2.95
N LEU A 199 -16.65 6.14 -2.85
CA LEU A 199 -16.46 6.89 -1.60
C LEU A 199 -17.43 6.43 -0.52
N GLN A 200 -18.72 6.26 -0.85
CA GLN A 200 -19.73 5.79 0.10
C GLN A 200 -19.46 4.35 0.57
N ALA A 201 -19.01 3.47 -0.33
CA ALA A 201 -18.60 2.12 0.04
C ALA A 201 -17.43 2.15 1.03
N LEU A 202 -16.41 2.98 0.78
CA LEU A 202 -15.27 3.12 1.68
C LEU A 202 -15.67 3.73 3.03
N LEU A 203 -16.56 4.72 3.06
CA LEU A 203 -17.02 5.32 4.32
C LEU A 203 -17.75 4.30 5.19
N ARG A 204 -18.49 3.37 4.57
CA ARG A 204 -19.21 2.27 5.25
C ARG A 204 -18.30 1.16 5.77
N THR A 205 -17.11 0.93 5.18
CA THR A 205 -16.20 -0.10 5.68
C THR A 205 -15.55 0.35 6.99
N THR A 206 -15.54 -0.52 8.00
CA THR A 206 -14.82 -0.23 9.24
C THR A 206 -13.32 -0.47 9.06
N PRO A 207 -12.43 0.17 9.85
CA PRO A 207 -10.99 -0.11 9.82
C PRO A 207 -10.63 -1.59 10.00
N LYS A 208 -11.50 -2.37 10.67
CA LYS A 208 -11.34 -3.82 10.86
C LYS A 208 -11.69 -4.66 9.61
N GLN A 209 -12.42 -4.09 8.65
CA GLN A 209 -12.86 -4.72 7.41
C GLN A 209 -12.01 -4.29 6.19
N LEU A 210 -11.08 -3.35 6.40
CA LEU A 210 -10.11 -2.84 5.41
C LEU A 210 -8.86 -3.73 5.33
#